data_AF-A0A4R8IST6-F1
#
_entry.id   AF-A0A4R8IST6-F1
#
_cell.length_a   1.000
_cell.length_b   1.000
_cell.length_c   1.000
_cell.angle_alpha   90.00
_cell.angle_beta   90.00
_cell.angle_gamma   90.00
#
_symmetry.space_group_name_H-M   'P 1'
#
loop_
_entity.id
_entity.type
_entity.pdbx_description
1 polymer ?
#
loop_
_entity_poly.entity_id
_entity_poly.type
_entity_poly.pdbx_seq_one_letter_code
_entity_poly.pdbx_strand_id
1 'polypeptide(L)'
;MVSFLLAGSGVGVAAESDKNFDARQEAQSMQQHWDRLMHEQDAEKRRQLIREHREMMDEALEESGVDRFHMGMGMMHDNESGHMDHHQDHLINTIEMHHMQLDMMEE
;
A
#
# COMPACT_ATOMS: atom_id res chain seq x y z
N MET A 1 34.08 -28.02 -38.57
CA MET A 1 34.43 -27.58 -37.20
C MET A 1 33.33 -26.63 -36.77
N VAL A 2 32.49 -27.06 -35.81
CA VAL A 2 31.29 -26.31 -35.39
C VAL A 2 31.65 -25.60 -34.09
N SER A 3 31.77 -24.28 -34.13
CA SER A 3 31.91 -23.46 -32.93
C SER A 3 30.52 -23.12 -32.41
N PHE A 4 30.10 -23.78 -31.33
CA PHE A 4 28.93 -23.38 -30.56
C PHE A 4 29.32 -22.18 -29.68
N LEU A 5 28.85 -20.99 -30.05
CA LEU A 5 28.84 -19.84 -29.14
C LEU A 5 27.69 -20.04 -28.15
N LEU A 6 28.05 -20.43 -26.93
CA LEU A 6 27.17 -20.38 -25.76
C LEU A 6 26.99 -18.92 -25.37
N ALA A 7 26.05 -18.22 -26.03
CA ALA A 7 25.61 -16.90 -25.60
C ALA A 7 24.62 -17.07 -24.45
N GLY A 8 25.16 -17.25 -23.25
CA GLY A 8 24.45 -17.01 -22.01
C GLY A 8 24.16 -15.53 -21.87
N SER A 9 23.08 -15.05 -22.50
CA SER A 9 22.52 -13.74 -22.19
C SER A 9 21.64 -13.88 -20.96
N GLY A 10 22.31 -13.91 -19.81
CA GLY A 10 21.69 -13.50 -18.57
C GLY A 10 21.26 -12.05 -18.72
N VAL A 11 19.99 -11.84 -19.04
CA VAL A 11 19.30 -10.60 -18.68
C VAL A 11 18.54 -10.95 -17.41
N GLY A 12 19.28 -11.02 -16.30
CA GLY A 12 18.69 -10.73 -15.02
C GLY A 12 18.29 -9.27 -15.10
N VAL A 13 17.02 -9.00 -15.40
CA VAL A 13 16.43 -7.72 -15.05
C VAL A 13 16.44 -7.74 -13.53
N ALA A 14 17.53 -7.27 -12.94
CA ALA A 14 17.44 -6.68 -11.62
C ALA A 14 16.50 -5.49 -11.84
N ALA A 15 15.21 -5.72 -11.59
CA ALA A 15 14.32 -4.64 -11.23
C ALA A 15 14.85 -4.14 -9.89
N GLU A 16 15.92 -3.36 -9.96
CA GLU A 16 16.25 -2.35 -8.97
C GLU A 16 15.06 -1.39 -9.06
N SER A 17 13.97 -1.76 -8.39
CA SER A 17 12.86 -0.88 -8.18
C SER A 17 13.45 0.24 -7.35
N ASP A 18 13.86 1.30 -8.02
CA ASP A 18 14.02 2.64 -7.48
C ASP A 18 12.63 2.99 -6.92
N LYS A 19 12.35 2.48 -5.71
CA LYS A 19 11.09 2.65 -5.01
C LYS A 19 11.09 4.08 -4.49
N ASN A 20 10.90 5.02 -5.40
CA ASN A 20 10.47 6.34 -5.04
C ASN A 20 9.00 6.20 -4.64
N PHE A 21 8.81 5.78 -3.38
CA PHE A 21 7.49 5.59 -2.79
C PHE A 21 6.71 6.89 -2.93
N ASP A 22 5.70 6.89 -3.80
CA ASP A 22 4.82 8.02 -4.01
C ASP A 22 3.54 7.78 -3.20
N ALA A 23 3.52 8.30 -1.98
CA ALA A 23 2.39 8.19 -1.06
C ALA A 23 1.07 8.70 -1.68
N ARG A 24 1.14 9.64 -2.63
CA ARG A 24 -0.03 10.15 -3.33
C ARG A 24 -0.54 9.14 -4.36
N GLN A 25 0.35 8.51 -5.11
CA GLN A 25 -0.04 7.45 -6.04
C GLN A 25 -0.64 6.27 -5.27
N GLU A 26 -0.04 5.91 -4.14
CA GLU A 26 -0.52 4.82 -3.29
C GLU A 26 -1.92 5.12 -2.72
N ALA A 27 -2.12 6.32 -2.17
CA ALA A 27 -3.43 6.75 -1.68
C ALA A 27 -4.51 6.74 -2.79
N GLN A 28 -4.14 7.11 -4.02
CA GLN A 28 -5.06 7.05 -5.16
C GLN A 28 -5.40 5.61 -5.57
N SER A 29 -4.41 4.72 -5.61
CA SER A 29 -4.62 3.29 -5.87
C SER A 29 -5.57 2.68 -4.85
N MET A 30 -5.33 2.99 -3.58
CA MET A 30 -6.15 2.55 -2.46
C MET A 30 -7.58 3.07 -2.55
N GLN A 31 -7.79 4.34 -2.87
CA GLN A 31 -9.12 4.91 -3.06
C GLN A 31 -9.88 4.24 -4.22
N GLN A 32 -9.23 3.98 -5.35
CA GLN A 32 -9.86 3.29 -6.48
C GLN A 32 -10.25 1.85 -6.12
N HIS A 33 -9.39 1.17 -5.36
CA HIS A 33 -9.68 -0.17 -4.87
C HIS A 33 -10.86 -0.16 -3.88
N TRP A 34 -10.91 0.85 -3.00
CA TRP A 34 -12.01 1.06 -2.07
C TRP A 34 -13.35 1.26 -2.80
N ASP A 35 -13.38 2.12 -3.82
CA ASP A 35 -14.58 2.32 -4.63
C ASP A 35 -15.04 1.00 -5.26
N ARG A 36 -14.12 0.19 -5.79
CA ARG A 36 -14.47 -1.13 -6.34
C ARG A 36 -15.06 -2.07 -5.28
N LEU A 37 -14.48 -2.10 -4.08
CA LEU A 37 -14.98 -2.88 -2.97
C LEU A 37 -16.42 -2.49 -2.58
N MET A 38 -16.69 -1.18 -2.48
CA MET A 38 -18.00 -0.66 -2.07
C MET A 38 -19.11 -0.93 -3.10
N HIS A 39 -18.75 -1.05 -4.38
CA HIS A 39 -19.71 -1.36 -5.45
C HIS A 39 -19.83 -2.86 -5.76
N GLU A 40 -19.00 -3.72 -5.16
CA GLU A 40 -19.07 -5.16 -5.38
C GLU A 40 -20.30 -5.75 -4.68
N GLN A 41 -21.16 -6.43 -5.44
CA GLN A 41 -22.41 -7.03 -4.95
C GLN A 41 -22.24 -8.49 -4.55
N ASP A 42 -21.27 -9.17 -5.15
CA ASP A 42 -20.96 -10.57 -4.88
C ASP A 42 -20.21 -10.70 -3.54
N ALA A 43 -20.79 -11.45 -2.60
CA ALA A 43 -20.23 -11.61 -1.26
C ALA A 43 -18.88 -12.33 -1.26
N GLU A 44 -18.64 -13.27 -2.17
CA GLU A 44 -17.36 -13.99 -2.26
C GLU A 44 -16.27 -13.07 -2.81
N LYS A 45 -16.58 -12.32 -3.86
CA LYS A 45 -15.66 -11.32 -4.43
C LYS A 45 -15.41 -10.17 -3.45
N ARG A 46 -16.44 -9.70 -2.74
CA ARG A 46 -16.28 -8.66 -1.72
C ARG A 46 -15.32 -9.12 -0.63
N ARG A 47 -15.43 -10.36 -0.14
CA ARG A 47 -14.47 -10.92 0.83
C ARG A 47 -13.04 -10.99 0.29
N GLN A 48 -12.88 -11.32 -0.98
CA GLN A 48 -11.57 -11.28 -1.62
C GLN A 48 -11.02 -9.85 -1.67
N LEU A 49 -11.82 -8.89 -2.14
CA LEU A 49 -11.43 -7.48 -2.19
C LEU A 49 -11.12 -6.92 -0.80
N ILE A 50 -11.82 -7.32 0.27
CA ILE A 50 -11.48 -6.91 1.65
C ILE A 50 -10.06 -7.36 2.01
N ARG A 51 -9.69 -8.60 1.68
CA ARG A 51 -8.34 -9.13 1.94
C ARG A 51 -7.29 -8.38 1.13
N GLU A 52 -7.51 -8.23 -0.17
CA GLU A 52 -6.61 -7.49 -1.06
C GLU A 52 -6.44 -6.03 -0.60
N HIS A 53 -7.51 -5.40 -0.10
CA HIS A 53 -7.44 -4.04 0.41
C HIS A 53 -6.65 -3.93 1.72
N ARG A 54 -6.77 -4.93 2.62
CA ARG A 54 -5.96 -5.00 3.85
C ARG A 54 -4.48 -5.19 3.53
N GLU A 55 -4.17 -6.04 2.56
CA GLU A 55 -2.78 -6.23 2.09
C GLU A 55 -2.21 -4.93 1.53
N MET A 56 -2.97 -4.20 0.69
CA MET A 56 -2.55 -2.90 0.16
C MET A 56 -2.29 -1.86 1.25
N MET A 57 -3.13 -1.82 2.30
CA MET A 57 -2.89 -0.94 3.45
C MET A 57 -1.62 -1.32 4.22
N ASP A 58 -1.41 -2.61 4.48
CA ASP A 58 -0.23 -3.10 5.19
C ASP A 58 1.07 -2.85 4.41
N GLU A 59 1.06 -3.07 3.08
CA GLU A 59 2.19 -2.76 2.19
C GLU A 59 2.49 -1.25 2.16
N ALA A 60 1.45 -0.42 2.01
CA ALA A 60 1.60 1.04 2.00
C ALA A 60 2.20 1.58 3.31
N LEU A 61 1.88 0.96 4.46
CA LEU A 61 2.46 1.32 5.75
C LEU A 61 3.92 0.92 5.86
N GLU A 62 4.25 -0.31 5.47
CA GLU A 62 5.62 -0.81 5.47
C GLU A 62 6.52 0.08 4.59
N GLU A 63 6.04 0.44 3.41
CA GLU A 63 6.78 1.32 2.48
C GLU A 63 6.86 2.77 2.95
N SER A 64 5.85 3.26 3.68
CA SER A 64 5.90 4.57 4.32
C SER A 64 6.86 4.62 5.52
N GLY A 65 7.27 3.47 6.08
CA GLY A 65 8.09 3.41 7.28
C GLY A 65 7.36 3.83 8.56
N VAL A 66 6.03 3.94 8.52
CA VAL A 66 5.20 4.23 9.68
C VAL A 66 4.72 2.91 10.29
N ASP A 67 5.09 2.69 11.54
CA ASP A 67 4.68 1.49 12.27
C ASP A 67 3.20 1.57 12.66
N ARG A 68 2.47 0.46 12.43
CA ARG A 68 1.05 0.27 12.75
C ARG A 68 0.71 0.59 14.21
N PHE A 69 1.68 0.43 15.12
CA PHE A 69 1.54 0.81 16.53
C PHE A 69 1.27 2.32 16.75
N HIS A 70 1.58 3.17 15.77
CA HIS A 70 1.36 4.62 15.84
C HIS A 70 0.02 5.08 15.24
N MET A 71 -0.71 4.23 14.51
CA MET A 71 -1.99 4.57 13.84
C MET A 71 -3.22 4.56 14.76
N GLY A 72 -3.14 5.23 15.91
CA GLY A 72 -4.25 5.24 16.87
C GLY A 72 -3.98 6.00 18.16
N MET A 73 -2.72 6.32 18.44
CA MET A 73 -2.40 7.42 19.35
C MET A 73 -2.61 8.71 18.56
N GLY A 74 -3.82 9.26 18.64
CA GLY A 74 -4.21 10.49 17.95
C GLY A 74 -3.07 11.50 17.96
N MET A 75 -2.76 12.03 16.79
CA MET A 75 -1.61 12.87 16.43
C MET A 75 -1.25 13.96 17.44
N MET A 76 -0.75 13.59 18.62
CA MET A 76 0.10 14.41 19.47
C MET A 76 1.51 14.10 19.04
N HIS A 77 1.82 14.45 17.79
CA HIS A 77 3.19 14.49 17.32
C HIS A 77 3.83 15.69 17.99
N ASP A 78 4.31 15.48 19.22
CA ASP A 78 5.22 16.42 19.85
C ASP A 78 6.39 16.60 18.89
N ASN A 79 6.57 17.87 18.54
CA ASN A 79 7.31 18.40 17.43
C ASN A 79 8.83 18.20 17.62
N GLU A 80 9.31 16.97 17.58
CA GLU A 80 10.73 16.65 17.68
C GLU A 80 11.06 15.45 16.77
N SER A 81 11.51 15.77 15.55
CA SER A 81 12.20 14.91 14.56
C SER A 81 11.36 14.40 13.37
N GLY A 82 11.30 15.21 12.31
CA GLY A 82 11.04 14.73 10.95
C GLY A 82 9.88 15.46 10.26
N HIS A 83 10.17 16.23 9.21
CA HIS A 83 9.15 16.62 8.23
C HIS A 83 8.57 15.33 7.62
N MET A 84 7.45 14.82 8.15
CA MET A 84 6.60 13.95 7.32
C MET A 84 6.07 14.81 6.17
N ASP A 85 6.21 14.29 4.95
CA ASP A 85 5.67 14.94 3.78
C ASP A 85 4.14 14.98 3.88
N HIS A 86 3.50 16.09 3.49
CA HIS A 86 2.03 16.22 3.52
C HIS A 86 1.32 15.09 2.75
N HIS A 87 2.01 14.48 1.79
CA HIS A 87 1.51 13.32 1.04
C HIS A 87 1.46 12.05 1.87
N GLN A 88 2.38 11.88 2.81
CA GLN A 88 2.46 10.74 3.71
C GLN A 88 1.35 10.82 4.78
N ASP A 89 1.10 12.00 5.33
CA ASP A 89 -0.04 12.23 6.24
C ASP A 89 -1.36 11.88 5.57
N HIS A 90 -1.53 12.23 4.30
CA HIS A 90 -2.76 11.93 3.57
C HIS A 90 -2.98 10.42 3.35
N LEU A 91 -1.91 9.69 3.07
CA LEU A 91 -1.96 8.23 2.94
C LEU A 91 -2.34 7.57 4.26
N ILE A 92 -1.68 7.94 5.36
CA ILE A 92 -1.96 7.37 6.69
C ILE A 92 -3.41 7.64 7.09
N ASN A 93 -3.89 8.87 6.92
CA ASN A 93 -5.30 9.21 7.20
C ASN A 93 -6.28 8.39 6.35
N THR A 94 -5.94 8.12 5.08
CA THR A 94 -6.76 7.27 4.19
C THR A 94 -6.80 5.83 4.70
N ILE A 95 -5.66 5.29 5.10
CA ILE A 95 -5.52 3.94 5.65
C ILE A 95 -6.33 3.78 6.95
N GLU A 96 -6.19 4.72 7.89
CA GLU A 96 -6.94 4.71 9.15
C GLU A 96 -8.45 4.74 8.91
N MET A 97 -8.90 5.59 7.98
CA MET A 97 -10.31 5.74 7.63
C MET A 97 -10.88 4.46 7.01
N HIS A 98 -10.18 3.84 6.05
CA HIS A 98 -10.61 2.57 5.45
C HIS A 98 -10.59 1.42 6.45
N HIS A 99 -9.62 1.36 7.35
CA HIS A 99 -9.59 0.37 8.43
C HIS A 99 -10.85 0.44 9.30
N MET A 100 -11.21 1.62 9.79
CA MET A 100 -12.43 1.81 10.58
C MET A 100 -13.68 1.42 9.79
N GLN A 101 -13.74 1.74 8.49
CA GLN A 101 -14.89 1.39 7.65
C GLN A 101 -15.00 -0.12 7.42
N LEU A 102 -13.89 -0.83 7.19
CA LEU A 102 -13.90 -2.29 7.09
C LEU A 102 -14.38 -2.94 8.37
N ASP A 103 -13.90 -2.48 9.53
CA ASP A 103 -14.27 -3.05 10.82
C ASP A 103 -15.77 -2.87 11.10
N MET A 104 -16.38 -1.76 10.68
CA MET A 104 -17.84 -1.56 10.75
C MET A 104 -18.64 -2.44 9.77
N MET A 105 -18.04 -2.92 8.68
CA MET A 105 -18.71 -3.79 7.70
C MET A 105 -18.67 -5.27 8.09
N GLU A 106 -17.77 -5.65 9.00
CA GLU A 106 -17.63 -7.01 9.52
C GLU A 106 -18.49 -7.29 10.79
N GLU A 107 -19.23 -6.28 11.29
CA GLU A 107 -20.24 -6.39 12.37
C GLU A 107 -21.64 -6.76 11.84
#